data_AF-A0A1X2YQW4-F1
#
_entry.id   AF-A0A1X2YQW4-F1
#
_cell.length_a   1.000
_cell.length_b   1.000
_cell.length_c   1.000
_cell.angle_alpha   90.00
_cell.angle_beta   90.00
_cell.angle_gamma   90.00
#
_symmetry.space_group_name_H-M   'P 1'
#
loop_
_entity.id
_entity.type
_entity.pdbx_description
1 polymer ?
#
loop_
_entity_poly.entity_id
_entity_poly.type
_entity_poly.pdbx_seq_one_letter_code
_entity_poly.pdbx_strand_id
1 'polypeptide(L)'
;MTINLHDLTGQESGIILVETDDGRHMNMVANWGANDGLPYLFEPMLEPFSFLFLPSEDVHVETERIHSGALNDEIAHDGLEDWNPLDDDLDSDEPCEVYPMSNGWIVVAPKEWN
;
A
#
# COMPACT_ATOMS: atom_id res chain seq x y z
N MET A 1 -2.48 -13.49 -13.28
CA MET A 1 -1.71 -12.39 -13.89
C MET A 1 -1.08 -11.65 -12.73
N THR A 2 0.23 -11.43 -12.73
CA THR A 2 0.87 -10.70 -11.63
C THR A 2 0.41 -9.25 -11.68
N ILE A 3 0.00 -8.71 -10.54
CA ILE A 3 -0.38 -7.31 -10.43
C ILE A 3 0.85 -6.41 -10.59
N ASN A 4 0.68 -5.28 -11.27
CA ASN A 4 1.69 -4.22 -11.31
C ASN A 4 1.04 -2.98 -10.70
N LEU A 5 1.57 -2.53 -9.56
CA LEU A 5 1.01 -1.39 -8.84
C LEU A 5 1.25 -0.07 -9.57
N HIS A 6 2.37 0.06 -10.30
CA HIS A 6 2.63 1.23 -11.12
C HIS A 6 1.64 1.37 -12.28
N ASP A 7 1.36 0.28 -13.01
CA ASP A 7 0.37 0.27 -14.09
C ASP A 7 -1.05 0.52 -13.57
N LEU A 8 -1.33 0.12 -12.32
CA LEU A 8 -2.63 0.30 -11.67
C LEU A 8 -2.84 1.75 -11.21
N THR A 9 -1.86 2.31 -10.51
CA THR A 9 -2.01 3.57 -9.79
C THR A 9 -1.40 4.77 -10.53
N GLY A 10 -0.51 4.51 -11.49
CA GLY A 10 0.33 5.52 -12.12
C GLY A 10 1.47 6.05 -11.24
N GLN A 11 1.60 5.57 -9.99
CA GLN A 11 2.60 6.03 -9.03
C GLN A 11 3.74 5.02 -8.84
N GLU A 12 4.90 5.50 -8.41
CA GLU A 12 6.03 4.62 -8.04
C GLU A 12 6.04 4.27 -6.54
N SER A 13 5.21 4.94 -5.73
CA SER A 13 5.09 4.72 -4.30
C SER A 13 3.70 5.07 -3.77
N GLY A 14 3.46 4.70 -2.51
CA GLY A 14 2.24 5.00 -1.78
C GLY A 14 2.13 4.16 -0.51
N ILE A 15 0.91 3.99 -0.03
CA ILE A 15 0.62 3.31 1.23
C ILE A 15 -0.17 2.04 0.95
N ILE A 16 0.12 0.98 1.67
CA ILE A 16 -0.63 -0.26 1.61
C ILE A 16 -1.13 -0.58 3.01
N LEU A 17 -2.45 -0.64 3.16
CA LEU A 17 -3.11 -1.04 4.39
C LEU A 17 -3.21 -2.57 4.35
N VAL A 18 -2.48 -3.24 5.24
CA VAL A 18 -2.41 -4.71 5.30
C VAL A 18 -2.93 -5.23 6.62
N GLU A 19 -3.64 -6.35 6.58
CA GLU A 19 -3.86 -7.20 7.76
C GLU A 19 -2.82 -8.33 7.72
N THR A 20 -1.99 -8.41 8.76
CA THR A 20 -0.98 -9.46 8.91
C THR A 20 -1.61 -10.75 9.41
N ASP A 21 -0.92 -11.89 9.24
CA ASP A 21 -1.44 -13.20 9.64
C ASP A 21 -1.78 -13.32 11.14
N ASP A 22 -1.21 -12.46 11.98
CA ASP A 22 -1.51 -12.36 13.42
C ASP A 22 -2.65 -11.38 13.76
N GLY A 23 -3.35 -10.86 12.75
CA GLY A 23 -4.53 -9.98 12.87
C GLY A 23 -4.19 -8.53 13.22
N ARG A 24 -2.91 -8.14 13.15
CA ARG A 24 -2.53 -6.72 13.23
C ARG A 24 -2.82 -6.06 11.90
N HIS A 25 -3.16 -4.78 11.98
CA HIS A 25 -3.35 -3.96 10.80
C HIS A 25 -2.18 -2.97 10.76
N MET A 26 -1.59 -2.79 9.58
CA MET A 26 -0.40 -1.95 9.40
C MET A 26 -0.57 -1.01 8.21
N ASN A 27 -0.14 0.24 8.38
CA ASN A 27 0.03 1.19 7.30
C ASN A 27 1.46 1.08 6.79
N MET A 28 1.62 0.71 5.53
CA MET A 28 2.92 0.40 4.96
C MET A 28 3.27 1.34 3.84
N VAL A 29 4.21 2.25 4.09
CA VAL A 29 4.76 3.12 3.04
C VAL A 29 5.74 2.30 2.20
N ALA A 30 5.43 2.14 0.91
CA ALA A 30 6.17 1.27 0.00
C ALA A 30 6.49 1.99 -1.32
N ASN A 31 7.71 1.77 -1.83
CA ASN A 31 8.10 2.12 -3.19
C ASN A 31 8.07 0.85 -4.06
N TRP A 32 7.21 0.85 -5.07
CA TRP A 32 6.97 -0.28 -5.98
C TRP A 32 7.34 0.03 -7.44
N GLY A 33 7.91 1.21 -7.75
CA GLY A 33 7.99 1.77 -9.10
C GLY A 33 8.41 0.84 -10.24
N ALA A 34 9.34 -0.09 -10.00
CA ALA A 34 9.78 -1.07 -11.00
C ALA A 34 9.49 -2.53 -10.64
N ASN A 35 8.67 -2.77 -9.62
CA ASN A 35 8.42 -4.10 -9.07
C ASN A 35 7.01 -4.61 -9.44
N ASP A 36 6.96 -5.85 -9.91
CA ASP A 36 5.72 -6.58 -10.10
C ASP A 36 5.36 -7.36 -8.83
N GLY A 37 4.07 -7.46 -8.53
CA GLY A 37 3.53 -8.19 -7.40
C GLY A 37 3.11 -7.28 -6.25
N LEU A 38 2.82 -7.91 -5.11
CA LEU A 38 2.52 -7.20 -3.87
C LEU A 38 3.72 -7.29 -2.93
N PRO A 39 3.98 -6.23 -2.15
CA PRO A 39 5.05 -6.25 -1.17
C PRO A 39 4.74 -7.26 -0.07
N TYR A 40 5.71 -8.11 0.20
CA TYR A 40 5.72 -9.09 1.26
C TYR A 40 6.75 -8.70 2.32
N LEU A 41 6.29 -8.58 3.57
CA LEU A 41 7.10 -8.33 4.74
C LEU A 41 7.79 -9.63 5.16
N PHE A 42 9.12 -9.68 5.05
CA PHE A 42 9.92 -10.80 5.56
C PHE A 42 10.59 -10.41 6.89
N GLU A 43 10.27 -11.09 7.97
CA GLU A 43 11.00 -10.96 9.23
C GLU A 43 12.29 -11.79 9.24
N PRO A 44 13.40 -11.30 9.83
CA PRO A 44 13.54 -9.98 10.45
C PRO A 44 13.76 -8.87 9.40
N MET A 45 13.20 -7.68 9.65
CA MET A 45 13.45 -6.46 8.89
C MET A 45 14.95 -6.11 8.93
N LEU A 46 15.72 -6.66 8.01
CA LEU A 46 17.18 -6.50 8.00
C LEU A 46 17.58 -5.05 7.67
N GLU A 47 16.81 -4.37 6.82
CA GLU A 47 16.97 -2.95 6.46
C GLU A 47 15.61 -2.30 6.17
N PRO A 48 15.44 -0.98 6.43
CA PRO A 48 14.30 -0.24 5.88
C PRO A 48 14.24 -0.45 4.36
N PHE A 49 13.03 -0.53 3.79
CA PHE A 49 12.78 -0.77 2.35
C PHE A 49 13.02 -2.20 1.82
N SER A 50 13.30 -3.19 2.68
CA SER A 50 13.46 -4.59 2.23
C SER A 50 12.12 -5.29 2.00
N PHE A 51 11.39 -4.87 0.97
CA PHE A 51 10.23 -5.59 0.46
C PHE A 51 10.67 -6.72 -0.47
N LEU A 52 10.07 -7.89 -0.31
CA LEU A 52 10.03 -8.86 -1.40
C LEU A 52 8.72 -8.66 -2.16
N PHE A 53 8.77 -8.25 -3.42
CA PHE A 53 7.57 -8.20 -4.23
C PHE A 53 7.29 -9.59 -4.78
N LEU A 54 6.19 -10.19 -4.32
CA LEU A 54 5.84 -11.57 -4.65
C LEU A 54 4.67 -11.61 -5.65
N PRO A 55 4.71 -12.54 -6.63
CA PRO A 55 3.56 -12.79 -7.48
C PRO A 55 2.33 -13.16 -6.66
N SER A 56 1.23 -12.46 -6.91
CA SER A 56 -0.04 -12.64 -6.19
C SER A 56 -1.07 -13.21 -7.16
N GLU A 57 -0.91 -14.48 -7.55
CA GLU A 57 -1.61 -15.05 -8.73
C GLU A 57 -3.14 -15.09 -8.62
N ASP A 58 -3.71 -14.88 -7.44
CA ASP A 58 -5.16 -14.85 -7.18
C ASP A 58 -5.67 -13.50 -6.61
N VAL A 59 -4.79 -12.51 -6.42
CA VAL A 59 -5.19 -11.19 -5.91
C VAL A 59 -5.52 -10.26 -7.08
N HIS A 60 -6.67 -9.62 -7.01
CA HIS A 60 -7.11 -8.65 -8.00
C HIS A 60 -7.72 -7.42 -7.35
N VAL A 61 -7.75 -6.32 -8.10
CA VAL A 61 -8.36 -5.06 -7.67
C VAL A 61 -9.87 -5.18 -7.78
N GLU A 62 -10.57 -4.76 -6.73
CA GLU A 62 -12.03 -4.67 -6.72
C GLU A 62 -12.46 -3.35 -7.40
N THR A 63 -12.45 -3.33 -8.73
CA THR A 63 -12.60 -2.11 -9.55
C THR A 63 -13.85 -1.27 -9.22
N GLU A 64 -14.95 -1.91 -8.84
CA GLU A 64 -16.21 -1.24 -8.47
C GLU A 64 -16.11 -0.46 -7.14
N ARG A 65 -15.05 -0.66 -6.36
CA ARG A 65 -14.81 -0.01 -5.06
C ARG A 65 -13.69 1.03 -5.09
N ILE A 66 -13.07 1.24 -6.27
CA ILE A 66 -12.07 2.30 -6.43
C ILE A 66 -12.75 3.65 -6.21
N HIS A 67 -12.11 4.52 -5.43
CA HIS A 67 -12.60 5.86 -5.14
C HIS A 67 -11.44 6.81 -4.85
N SER A 68 -11.75 8.11 -4.85
CA SER A 68 -10.82 9.16 -4.44
C SER A 68 -11.16 9.66 -3.04
N GLY A 69 -10.14 10.00 -2.27
CA GLY A 69 -10.25 10.51 -0.90
C GLY A 69 -9.17 11.54 -0.58
N ALA A 70 -9.09 11.92 0.70
CA ALA A 70 -7.97 12.64 1.27
C ALA A 70 -7.08 11.64 2.02
N LEU A 71 -5.76 11.78 1.91
CA LEU A 71 -4.81 10.79 2.44
C LEU A 71 -5.07 10.48 3.93
N ASN A 72 -5.17 11.50 4.77
CA ASN A 72 -5.45 11.37 6.20
C ASN A 72 -6.81 10.72 6.55
N ASP A 73 -7.81 10.81 5.68
CA ASP A 73 -9.12 10.19 5.87
C ASP A 73 -9.09 8.71 5.49
N GLU A 74 -8.28 8.35 4.49
CA GLU A 74 -8.22 6.99 3.93
C GLU A 74 -7.26 6.07 4.67
N ILE A 75 -6.24 6.64 5.33
CA ILE A 75 -5.36 5.87 6.20
C ILE A 75 -5.90 5.92 7.63
N ALA A 76 -6.00 4.76 8.27
CA ALA A 76 -6.49 4.71 9.63
C ALA A 76 -5.35 5.05 10.60
N HIS A 77 -5.50 6.15 11.34
CA HIS A 77 -4.54 6.57 12.37
C HIS A 77 -4.74 5.87 13.72
N ASP A 78 -5.90 5.22 13.94
CA ASP A 78 -6.25 4.62 15.23
C ASP A 78 -5.98 3.11 15.26
N GLY A 79 -5.02 2.70 16.09
CA GLY A 79 -4.77 1.30 16.42
C GLY A 79 -3.99 0.49 15.39
N LEU A 80 -3.42 1.16 14.38
CA LEU A 80 -2.55 0.58 13.38
C LEU A 80 -1.08 0.78 13.76
N GLU A 81 -0.22 -0.19 13.43
CA GLU A 81 1.23 0.04 13.45
C GLU A 81 1.63 0.72 12.14
N ASP A 82 2.13 1.94 12.23
CA ASP A 82 2.65 2.68 11.07
C ASP A 82 4.09 2.25 10.77
N TRP A 83 4.29 1.61 9.62
CA TRP A 83 5.62 1.41 9.06
C TRP A 83 5.87 2.43 7.95
N ASN A 84 6.37 3.59 8.38
CA ASN A 84 6.72 4.73 7.54
C ASN A 84 8.25 4.96 7.55
N PRO A 85 9.05 4.10 6.87
CA PRO A 85 10.50 4.26 6.84
C PRO A 85 10.99 5.49 6.08
N LEU A 86 10.11 6.14 5.29
CA LEU A 86 10.42 7.36 4.53
C LEU A 86 10.17 8.65 5.33
N ASP A 87 9.54 8.55 6.51
CA ASP A 87 9.12 9.72 7.31
C ASP A 87 8.21 10.67 6.50
N ASP A 88 7.36 10.08 5.64
CA ASP A 88 6.40 10.82 4.82
C ASP A 88 5.25 11.41 5.65
N ASP A 89 4.66 12.50 5.15
CA ASP A 89 3.57 13.21 5.81
C ASP A 89 2.22 12.52 5.57
N LEU A 90 1.95 11.51 6.39
CA LEU A 90 0.73 10.72 6.35
C LEU A 90 -0.52 11.51 6.82
N ASP A 91 -0.35 12.56 7.62
CA ASP A 91 -1.47 13.36 8.15
C ASP A 91 -1.97 14.43 7.14
N SER A 92 -1.43 14.44 5.93
CA SER A 92 -1.76 15.39 4.87
C SER A 92 -3.18 15.21 4.32
N ASP A 93 -3.84 16.32 3.98
CA ASP A 93 -5.12 16.34 3.23
C ASP A 93 -4.90 16.15 1.71
N GLU A 94 -3.75 15.62 1.28
CA GLU A 94 -3.46 15.46 -0.14
C GLU A 94 -4.45 14.49 -0.81
N PRO A 95 -4.86 14.76 -2.06
CA PRO A 95 -5.78 13.87 -2.74
C PRO A 95 -5.12 12.53 -3.07
N CYS A 96 -5.81 11.43 -2.83
CA CYS A 96 -5.36 10.09 -3.17
C CYS A 96 -6.43 9.30 -3.96
N GLU A 97 -6.01 8.23 -4.61
CA GLU A 97 -6.90 7.16 -5.10
C GLU A 97 -6.70 5.89 -4.28
N VAL A 98 -7.82 5.21 -4.00
CA VAL A 98 -7.87 4.01 -3.15
C VAL A 98 -8.28 2.82 -4.00
N TYR A 99 -7.49 1.75 -3.92
CA TYR A 99 -7.64 0.52 -4.70
C TYR A 99 -7.79 -0.67 -3.74
N PRO A 100 -9.03 -1.05 -3.39
CA PRO A 100 -9.28 -2.23 -2.58
C PRO A 100 -8.93 -3.51 -3.34
N MET A 101 -8.39 -4.49 -2.63
CA MET A 101 -7.88 -5.75 -3.19
C MET A 101 -8.70 -6.93 -2.67
N SER A 102 -8.80 -7.99 -3.47
CA SER A 102 -9.60 -9.18 -3.15
C SER A 102 -9.12 -9.98 -1.94
N ASN A 103 -7.88 -9.75 -1.48
CA ASN A 103 -7.33 -10.33 -0.25
C ASN A 103 -7.57 -9.47 1.00
N GLY A 104 -8.35 -8.40 0.89
CA GLY A 104 -8.65 -7.47 1.98
C GLY A 104 -7.63 -6.34 2.15
N TRP A 105 -6.52 -6.36 1.40
CA TRP A 105 -5.57 -5.25 1.41
C TRP A 105 -6.13 -4.04 0.67
N ILE A 106 -5.59 -2.88 0.97
CA ILE A 106 -5.97 -1.63 0.31
C ILE A 106 -4.70 -0.91 -0.11
N VAL A 107 -4.59 -0.56 -1.40
CA VAL A 107 -3.52 0.30 -1.90
C VAL A 107 -4.05 1.71 -1.97
N VAL A 108 -3.36 2.65 -1.32
CA VAL A 108 -3.65 4.08 -1.34
C VAL A 108 -2.52 4.75 -2.11
N ALA A 109 -2.86 5.43 -3.20
CA ALA A 109 -1.93 6.12 -4.08
C ALA A 109 -2.14 7.64 -3.97
N PRO A 110 -1.30 8.36 -3.20
CA PRO A 110 -1.36 9.81 -3.13
C PRO A 110 -0.96 10.42 -4.48
N LYS A 111 -1.59 11.51 -4.90
CA LYS A 111 -1.38 12.07 -6.24
C LYS A 111 -0.02 12.74 -6.43
N GLU A 112 0.59 13.19 -5.35
CA GLU A 112 1.86 13.93 -5.40
C GLU A 112 3.09 13.05 -5.14
N TRP A 113 2.89 11.74 -4.87
CA TRP A 113 3.96 10.80 -4.58
C TRP A 113 4.48 10.13 -5.87
N ASN A 114 5.80 10.12 -6.07
CA ASN A 114 6.48 9.32 -7.08
C ASN A 114 7.44 8.38 -6.37
#